data_AF-A0AAW0C5C7-F1
#
_entry.id   AF-A0AAW0C5C7-F1
#
_cell.length_a   1.000
_cell.length_b   1.000
_cell.length_c   1.000
_cell.angle_alpha   90.00
_cell.angle_beta   90.00
_cell.angle_gamma   90.00
#
_symmetry.space_group_name_H-M   'P 1'
#
loop_
_entity.id
_entity.type
_entity.pdbx_description
1 polymer ?
#
loop_
_entity_poly.entity_id
_entity_poly.type
_entity_poly.pdbx_seq_one_letter_code
_entity_poly.pdbx_strand_id
1 'polypeptide(L)'
;MSFSNLFFVSVLLAVLCTSTVEAAPSPAWTKHATHRKRVVGRGLNFETYQPRSQFKTYGVGTEMAQAQSFAEQKGLSSNTLGWIQNQLQLDEGSVAWQSGWSMNNISCGYVNQVHDGVPFANAVGNVMFKGNNAVAFGNSFVDTTKAKIASSTPTVSSEDAIATAEELLEGTHNGAAPALQYLARPDGSAALVHAVQVNNEEDGTFFEAYVDAHSGDILSVNDFVAHATFKALPIQKAVIGDGLETITNPEDLQASPEGWNSDGQTDTTDTTRNQLSATEGVAANGGLTFDFTYNPNQDPTNANNINAAHTNAFFIANTFHDFTYRYGFTEKAFNFQNNNFGNGGSQGDPVLMSIQDPSGTNNANFATPPDGQSGICRMFIWDLTNPRQDGAMENSIPVHELTHGLTNRMTGGGTGRCLQTVESGGLGEGWSDAVADWTQQTSAQTKDFVVGQVHQIGEVWANILHNVYAALVDDLGFNANALTNPDGTEGNVVFMRLLVDALAIQPCNPTTLDARDAIIQADVNRFNGANECTLRKAFASRGLGLNASPNFQDDDTVPANCQ
;
A
#
# COMPACT_ATOMS: atom_id res chain seq x y z
N MET A 1 11.78 -16.92 -58.41
CA MET A 1 12.32 -16.28 -57.19
C MET A 1 11.13 -15.81 -56.39
N SER A 2 10.82 -16.51 -55.29
CA SER A 2 9.66 -16.25 -54.44
C SER A 2 10.16 -15.58 -53.16
N PHE A 3 9.82 -14.32 -52.94
CA PHE A 3 10.10 -13.64 -51.66
C PHE A 3 9.04 -14.05 -50.64
N SER A 4 9.50 -14.53 -49.49
CA SER A 4 8.71 -15.11 -48.41
C SER A 4 7.97 -14.07 -47.59
N ASN A 5 6.69 -14.35 -47.32
CA ASN A 5 5.72 -13.63 -46.47
C ASN A 5 6.12 -13.42 -44.99
N LEU A 6 7.36 -13.73 -44.57
CA LEU A 6 7.79 -13.56 -43.18
C LEU A 6 8.19 -12.12 -42.82
N PHE A 7 8.56 -11.27 -43.78
CA PHE A 7 9.02 -9.92 -43.46
C PHE A 7 7.89 -8.95 -43.08
N PHE A 8 6.66 -9.17 -43.58
CA PHE A 8 5.52 -8.30 -43.29
C PHE A 8 4.81 -8.62 -41.96
N VAL A 9 4.95 -9.84 -41.43
CA VAL A 9 4.38 -10.20 -40.12
C VAL A 9 5.22 -9.62 -38.97
N SER A 10 6.54 -9.49 -39.16
CA SER A 10 7.45 -8.93 -38.15
C SER A 10 7.31 -7.42 -37.97
N VAL A 11 6.93 -6.68 -39.02
CA VAL A 11 6.73 -5.22 -38.95
C VAL A 11 5.36 -4.88 -38.35
N LEU A 12 4.33 -5.71 -38.56
CA LEU A 12 3.02 -5.48 -37.93
C LEU A 12 3.02 -5.78 -36.42
N LEU A 13 3.81 -6.76 -35.97
CA LEU A 13 3.93 -7.09 -34.54
C LEU A 13 4.79 -6.06 -33.77
N ALA A 14 5.79 -5.47 -34.41
CA ALA A 14 6.61 -4.41 -33.80
C ALA A 14 5.86 -3.08 -33.61
N VAL A 15 4.83 -2.81 -34.40
CA VAL A 15 3.96 -1.62 -34.25
C VAL A 15 2.85 -1.86 -33.22
N LEU A 16 2.51 -3.11 -32.90
CA LEU A 16 1.55 -3.46 -31.84
C LEU A 16 2.19 -3.62 -30.45
N CYS A 17 3.52 -3.65 -30.36
CA CYS A 17 4.27 -3.69 -29.10
C CYS A 17 4.81 -2.31 -28.65
N THR A 18 4.36 -1.20 -29.24
CA THR A 18 4.49 0.09 -28.57
C THR A 18 3.38 0.18 -27.54
N SER A 19 3.64 -0.33 -26.34
CA SER A 19 2.88 0.04 -25.15
C SER A 19 3.00 1.56 -25.00
N THR A 20 2.01 2.29 -25.49
CA THR A 20 1.75 3.62 -24.97
C THR A 20 1.38 3.41 -23.52
N VAL A 21 2.34 3.66 -22.63
CA VAL A 21 2.03 3.98 -21.24
C VAL A 21 1.29 5.31 -21.30
N GLU A 22 -0.02 5.27 -21.53
CA GLU A 22 -0.87 6.38 -21.18
C GLU A 22 -1.00 6.34 -19.66
N ALA A 23 -0.15 7.10 -18.97
CA ALA A 23 -0.50 7.61 -17.67
C ALA A 23 -1.67 8.57 -17.87
N ALA A 24 -2.89 8.03 -17.94
CA ALA A 24 -4.09 8.83 -18.03
C ALA A 24 -4.16 9.70 -16.75
N PRO A 25 -4.17 11.04 -16.85
CA PRO A 25 -4.40 11.88 -15.70
C PRO A 25 -5.80 11.60 -15.14
N SER A 26 -5.90 11.61 -13.81
CA SER A 26 -7.15 11.39 -13.08
C SER A 26 -8.31 12.26 -13.63
N PRO A 27 -9.57 11.76 -13.68
CA PRO A 27 -10.69 12.48 -14.28
C PRO A 27 -10.93 13.88 -13.67
N ALA A 28 -11.37 14.85 -14.49
CA ALA A 28 -11.48 16.27 -14.12
C ALA A 28 -12.43 16.63 -12.95
N TRP A 29 -13.13 15.65 -12.37
CA TRP A 29 -14.03 15.80 -11.22
C TRP A 29 -13.47 15.21 -9.91
N THR A 30 -12.26 14.61 -9.91
CA THR A 30 -11.62 14.13 -8.68
C THR A 30 -11.15 15.30 -7.82
N LYS A 31 -11.75 15.45 -6.63
CA LYS A 31 -11.27 16.39 -5.59
C LYS A 31 -9.79 16.17 -5.21
N HIS A 32 -9.25 14.96 -5.41
CA HIS A 32 -7.87 14.58 -5.11
C HIS A 32 -6.79 15.32 -5.90
N ALA A 33 -7.12 15.97 -7.02
CA ALA A 33 -6.13 16.76 -7.77
C ALA A 33 -5.78 18.09 -7.09
N THR A 34 -6.63 18.55 -6.16
CA THR A 34 -6.51 19.88 -5.54
C THR A 34 -6.82 19.90 -4.05
N HIS A 35 -7.41 18.86 -3.47
CA HIS A 35 -7.82 18.81 -2.05
C HIS A 35 -7.33 17.54 -1.36
N ARG A 36 -6.97 17.66 -0.06
CA ARG A 36 -6.73 16.52 0.84
C ARG A 36 -7.24 16.85 2.22
N LYS A 37 -8.08 15.98 2.80
CA LYS A 37 -8.49 16.11 4.20
C LYS A 37 -7.41 15.57 5.12
N ARG A 38 -7.20 16.23 6.24
CA ARG A 38 -6.20 15.91 7.25
C ARG A 38 -6.84 15.94 8.62
N VAL A 39 -6.78 14.83 9.32
CA VAL A 39 -7.07 14.78 10.75
C VAL A 39 -5.75 14.92 11.47
N VAL A 40 -5.62 15.95 12.31
CA VAL A 40 -4.45 16.17 13.16
C VAL A 40 -4.88 16.10 14.64
N GLY A 41 -3.94 16.28 15.57
CA GLY A 41 -4.16 16.16 17.02
C GLY A 41 -5.52 16.71 17.51
N ARG A 42 -6.09 16.04 18.52
CA ARG A 42 -7.44 16.28 19.09
C ARG A 42 -8.63 16.15 18.11
N GLY A 43 -8.44 15.52 16.95
CA GLY A 43 -9.51 15.31 15.97
C GLY A 43 -9.85 16.53 15.13
N LEU A 44 -8.93 17.49 15.04
CA LEU A 44 -9.08 18.67 14.17
C LEU A 44 -9.01 18.24 12.71
N ASN A 45 -9.98 18.70 11.91
CA ASN A 45 -10.08 18.39 10.49
C ASN A 45 -9.71 19.62 9.66
N PHE A 46 -8.61 19.53 8.92
CA PHE A 46 -8.20 20.53 7.95
C PHE A 46 -8.38 19.99 6.52
N GLU A 47 -8.85 20.83 5.61
CA GLU A 47 -8.85 20.53 4.18
C GLU A 47 -7.70 21.29 3.53
N THR A 48 -6.63 20.58 3.20
CA THR A 48 -5.51 21.14 2.42
C THR A 48 -5.98 21.38 1.00
N TYR A 49 -5.76 22.59 0.47
CA TYR A 49 -6.10 22.95 -0.90
C TYR A 49 -4.88 23.48 -1.66
N GLN A 50 -4.67 22.92 -2.84
CA GLN A 50 -3.69 23.35 -3.83
C GLN A 50 -4.44 23.75 -5.11
N PRO A 51 -4.24 24.96 -5.65
CA PRO A 51 -4.78 25.35 -6.94
C PRO A 51 -4.45 24.33 -8.04
N ARG A 52 -5.36 24.20 -8.99
CA ARG A 52 -5.21 23.23 -10.08
C ARG A 52 -3.93 23.50 -10.86
N SER A 53 -3.05 22.50 -10.89
CA SER A 53 -1.82 22.57 -11.68
C SER A 53 -2.10 22.47 -13.18
N GLN A 54 -1.33 23.22 -13.95
CA GLN A 54 -1.29 23.20 -15.41
C GLN A 54 0.13 22.87 -15.84
N PHE A 55 0.26 21.95 -16.79
CA PHE A 55 1.55 21.60 -17.39
C PHE A 55 1.44 21.63 -18.91
N LYS A 56 2.40 22.29 -19.56
CA LYS A 56 2.46 22.38 -21.01
C LYS A 56 3.89 22.15 -21.50
N THR A 57 4.03 21.29 -22.50
CA THR A 57 5.27 21.10 -23.24
C THR A 57 5.23 21.89 -24.56
N TYR A 58 6.40 22.33 -25.03
CA TYR A 58 6.56 23.12 -26.25
C TYR A 58 7.42 22.43 -27.31
N GLY A 59 7.72 21.13 -27.13
CA GLY A 59 8.63 20.39 -28.00
C GLY A 59 10.03 21.01 -27.98
N VAL A 60 10.52 21.46 -29.14
CA VAL A 60 11.79 22.19 -29.26
C VAL A 60 11.70 23.65 -28.79
N GLY A 61 10.49 24.16 -28.51
CA GLY A 61 10.23 25.53 -28.10
C GLY A 61 10.32 26.53 -29.24
N THR A 62 10.02 27.79 -28.94
CA THR A 62 10.28 28.94 -29.83
C THR A 62 11.41 29.76 -29.22
N GLU A 63 12.37 30.15 -30.06
CA GLU A 63 13.55 30.86 -29.60
C GLU A 63 13.20 32.27 -29.15
N MET A 64 13.61 32.62 -27.94
CA MET A 64 13.50 33.97 -27.42
C MET A 64 14.50 34.89 -28.12
N ALA A 65 14.01 35.70 -29.06
CA ALA A 65 14.83 36.56 -29.92
C ALA A 65 15.74 37.56 -29.19
N GLN A 66 15.46 37.88 -27.92
CA GLN A 66 16.23 38.82 -27.09
C GLN A 66 16.53 38.25 -25.70
N ALA A 67 16.75 36.94 -25.58
CA ALA A 67 17.13 36.35 -24.30
C ALA A 67 18.45 36.91 -23.77
N GLN A 68 18.45 37.25 -22.49
CA GLN A 68 19.69 37.49 -21.74
C GLN A 68 20.44 36.18 -21.48
N SER A 69 21.68 36.27 -21.01
CA SER A 69 22.48 35.08 -20.69
C SER A 69 21.82 34.25 -19.57
N PHE A 70 21.42 33.02 -19.88
CA PHE A 70 20.94 32.06 -18.88
C PHE A 70 22.04 31.55 -17.94
N ALA A 71 23.32 31.76 -18.30
CA ALA A 71 24.44 31.41 -17.43
C ALA A 71 24.54 32.33 -16.21
N GLU A 72 23.92 33.52 -16.27
CA GLU A 72 23.87 34.47 -15.17
C GLU A 72 22.49 34.43 -14.51
N GLN A 73 22.45 34.46 -13.17
CA GLN A 73 21.20 34.45 -12.41
C GLN A 73 20.25 35.58 -12.85
N LYS A 74 20.78 36.78 -13.10
CA LYS A 74 19.98 37.94 -13.54
C LYS A 74 19.36 37.73 -14.93
N GLY A 75 20.08 37.07 -15.83
CA GLY A 75 19.55 36.77 -17.16
C GLY A 75 18.51 35.66 -17.10
N LEU A 76 18.77 34.58 -16.36
CA LEU A 76 17.79 33.51 -16.12
C LEU A 76 16.50 34.05 -15.47
N SER A 77 16.61 34.89 -14.44
CA SER A 77 15.44 35.46 -13.77
C SER A 77 14.63 36.37 -14.68
N SER A 78 15.30 37.29 -15.39
CA SER A 78 14.63 38.22 -16.33
C SER A 78 13.96 37.47 -17.48
N ASN A 79 14.64 36.46 -18.05
CA ASN A 79 14.08 35.62 -19.11
C ASN A 79 12.88 34.83 -18.61
N THR A 80 12.96 34.23 -17.42
CA THR A 80 11.85 33.44 -16.84
C THR A 80 10.62 34.32 -16.60
N LEU A 81 10.79 35.45 -15.92
CA LEU A 81 9.69 36.36 -15.61
C LEU A 81 9.04 36.91 -16.88
N GLY A 82 9.86 37.45 -17.80
CA GLY A 82 9.37 38.01 -19.05
C GLY A 82 8.68 36.97 -19.93
N TRP A 83 9.17 35.72 -19.92
CA TRP A 83 8.51 34.64 -20.67
C TRP A 83 7.14 34.28 -20.08
N ILE A 84 7.05 34.11 -18.76
CA ILE A 84 5.77 33.78 -18.09
C ILE A 84 4.74 34.89 -18.29
N GLN A 85 5.14 36.15 -18.10
CA GLN A 85 4.28 37.32 -18.27
C GLN A 85 3.71 37.39 -19.69
N ASN A 86 4.56 37.19 -20.71
CA ASN A 86 4.09 37.15 -22.10
C ASN A 86 3.21 35.93 -22.38
N GLN A 87 3.55 34.76 -21.83
CA GLN A 87 2.83 33.52 -22.11
C GLN A 87 1.43 33.50 -21.51
N LEU A 88 1.25 34.14 -20.35
CA LEU A 88 -0.03 34.17 -19.62
C LEU A 88 -0.72 35.55 -19.66
N GLN A 89 -0.10 36.55 -20.29
CA GLN A 89 -0.58 37.94 -20.34
C GLN A 89 -0.80 38.53 -18.92
N LEU A 90 0.18 38.32 -18.05
CA LEU A 90 0.15 38.82 -16.66
C LEU A 90 0.80 40.20 -16.54
N ASP A 91 0.29 41.01 -15.61
CA ASP A 91 0.85 42.32 -15.30
C ASP A 91 2.25 42.22 -14.67
N GLU A 92 3.03 43.30 -14.84
CA GLU A 92 4.34 43.41 -14.20
C GLU A 92 4.18 43.37 -12.67
N GLY A 93 5.00 42.55 -12.00
CA GLY A 93 4.92 42.36 -10.54
C GLY A 93 3.91 41.30 -10.07
N SER A 94 3.11 40.68 -10.96
CA SER A 94 2.21 39.58 -10.59
C SER A 94 2.92 38.25 -10.31
N VAL A 95 4.20 38.17 -10.65
CA VAL A 95 5.05 36.99 -10.48
C VAL A 95 6.42 37.46 -10.01
N ALA A 96 6.98 36.81 -9.00
CA ALA A 96 8.31 37.07 -8.49
C ALA A 96 9.25 35.90 -8.70
N TRP A 97 10.53 36.22 -8.90
CA TRP A 97 11.61 35.25 -8.99
C TRP A 97 11.86 34.61 -7.62
N GLN A 98 11.92 33.28 -7.59
CA GLN A 98 12.31 32.53 -6.40
C GLN A 98 13.76 32.05 -6.52
N SER A 99 14.02 31.17 -7.49
CA SER A 99 15.34 30.56 -7.67
C SER A 99 15.44 29.91 -9.04
N GLY A 100 16.62 29.39 -9.39
CA GLY A 100 16.80 28.64 -10.61
C GLY A 100 18.22 28.15 -10.79
N TRP A 101 18.43 27.37 -11.84
CA TRP A 101 19.71 26.74 -12.14
C TRP A 101 19.93 26.64 -13.65
N SER A 102 21.19 26.51 -14.06
CA SER A 102 21.62 26.33 -15.44
C SER A 102 22.76 25.31 -15.51
N MET A 103 22.60 24.27 -16.31
CA MET A 103 23.61 23.23 -16.53
C MET A 103 23.52 22.68 -17.96
N ASN A 104 24.65 22.62 -18.67
CA ASN A 104 24.76 21.98 -19.99
C ASN A 104 23.65 22.40 -21.00
N ASN A 105 23.43 23.71 -21.15
CA ASN A 105 22.42 24.30 -22.04
C ASN A 105 20.96 23.99 -21.64
N ILE A 106 20.72 23.53 -20.42
CA ILE A 106 19.40 23.39 -19.81
C ILE A 106 19.33 24.37 -18.64
N SER A 107 18.22 25.10 -18.53
CA SER A 107 18.00 26.04 -17.44
C SER A 107 16.59 25.92 -16.90
N CYS A 108 16.42 26.04 -15.59
CA CYS A 108 15.11 26.05 -14.95
C CYS A 108 14.97 27.29 -14.08
N GLY A 109 13.85 28.00 -14.22
CA GLY A 109 13.48 29.10 -13.33
C GLY A 109 12.23 28.76 -12.53
N TYR A 110 12.27 29.03 -11.23
CA TYR A 110 11.17 28.88 -10.28
C TYR A 110 10.64 30.24 -9.86
N VAL A 111 9.32 30.37 -9.75
CA VAL A 111 8.64 31.62 -9.44
C VAL A 111 7.44 31.41 -8.51
N ASN A 112 7.05 32.46 -7.81
CA ASN A 112 5.82 32.54 -7.04
C ASN A 112 4.88 33.57 -7.68
N GLN A 113 3.58 33.30 -7.69
CA GLN A 113 2.60 34.35 -7.93
C GLN A 113 2.62 35.34 -6.77
N VAL A 114 2.41 36.63 -7.05
CA VAL A 114 2.49 37.71 -6.07
C VAL A 114 1.30 38.64 -6.18
N HIS A 115 0.83 39.15 -5.04
CA HIS A 115 -0.11 40.25 -4.96
C HIS A 115 0.35 41.22 -3.87
N ASP A 116 0.34 42.53 -4.14
CA ASP A 116 0.81 43.57 -3.21
C ASP A 116 2.21 43.31 -2.61
N GLY A 117 3.10 42.69 -3.38
CA GLY A 117 4.45 42.34 -2.94
C GLY A 117 4.54 41.10 -2.02
N VAL A 118 3.41 40.47 -1.70
CA VAL A 118 3.33 39.24 -0.89
C VAL A 118 3.18 38.02 -1.81
N PRO A 119 4.05 37.00 -1.69
CA PRO A 119 3.95 35.80 -2.51
C PRO A 119 2.83 34.88 -2.04
N PHE A 120 2.27 34.11 -2.97
CA PHE A 120 1.35 33.03 -2.65
C PHE A 120 2.13 31.77 -2.20
N ALA A 121 1.63 31.11 -1.18
CA ALA A 121 2.15 29.84 -0.66
C ALA A 121 1.89 28.68 -1.63
N ASN A 122 0.69 28.63 -2.22
CA ASN A 122 0.20 27.52 -3.05
C ASN A 122 0.02 27.87 -4.55
N ALA A 123 0.42 29.07 -4.99
CA ALA A 123 0.39 29.46 -6.40
C ALA A 123 1.82 29.72 -6.94
N VAL A 124 2.43 28.68 -7.51
CA VAL A 124 3.84 28.66 -7.92
C VAL A 124 3.97 28.27 -9.39
N GLY A 125 5.15 28.50 -9.97
CA GLY A 125 5.42 28.12 -11.35
C GLY A 125 6.89 27.81 -11.62
N ASN A 126 7.13 27.08 -12.70
CA ASN A 126 8.48 26.72 -13.15
C ASN A 126 8.56 26.63 -14.67
N VAL A 127 9.61 27.19 -15.26
CA VAL A 127 9.87 27.13 -16.71
C VAL A 127 11.20 26.44 -16.96
N MET A 128 11.18 25.44 -17.84
CA MET A 128 12.37 24.77 -18.34
C MET A 128 12.75 25.33 -19.72
N PHE A 129 14.03 25.64 -19.88
CA PHE A 129 14.64 26.14 -21.10
C PHE A 129 15.71 25.19 -21.62
N LYS A 130 15.82 25.07 -22.95
CA LYS A 130 16.95 24.45 -23.65
C LYS A 130 17.57 25.47 -24.59
N GLY A 131 18.75 25.98 -24.24
CA GLY A 131 19.26 27.24 -24.79
C GLY A 131 18.28 28.37 -24.53
N ASN A 132 17.91 29.10 -25.57
CA ASN A 132 16.95 30.21 -25.50
C ASN A 132 15.49 29.79 -25.75
N ASN A 133 15.20 28.50 -25.77
CA ASN A 133 13.87 27.98 -26.05
C ASN A 133 13.20 27.48 -24.77
N ALA A 134 12.02 27.99 -24.43
CA ALA A 134 11.19 27.37 -23.40
C ALA A 134 10.64 26.04 -23.93
N VAL A 135 10.88 24.95 -23.20
CA VAL A 135 10.50 23.58 -23.59
C VAL A 135 9.39 23.00 -22.72
N ALA A 136 9.25 23.47 -21.48
CA ALA A 136 8.16 23.09 -20.59
C ALA A 136 7.81 24.21 -19.61
N PHE A 137 6.54 24.27 -19.22
CA PHE A 137 6.04 25.19 -18.20
C PHE A 137 5.01 24.49 -17.32
N GLY A 138 5.26 24.49 -16.02
CA GLY A 138 4.32 24.08 -14.98
C GLY A 138 3.90 25.29 -14.14
N ASN A 139 2.62 25.39 -13.77
CA ASN A 139 2.17 26.38 -12.80
C ASN A 139 0.87 25.97 -12.10
N SER A 140 0.60 26.58 -10.94
CA SER A 140 -0.66 26.50 -10.20
C SER A 140 -1.25 27.90 -9.96
N PHE A 141 -1.08 28.83 -10.91
CA PHE A 141 -1.52 30.21 -10.72
C PHE A 141 -3.03 30.35 -10.64
N VAL A 142 -3.48 31.31 -9.83
CA VAL A 142 -4.89 31.66 -9.65
C VAL A 142 -5.24 32.97 -10.34
N ASP A 143 -6.51 33.15 -10.70
CA ASP A 143 -7.01 34.37 -11.32
C ASP A 143 -7.23 35.46 -10.24
N THR A 144 -6.19 36.25 -9.98
CA THR A 144 -6.21 37.32 -8.97
C THR A 144 -7.18 38.46 -9.33
N THR A 145 -7.59 38.60 -10.59
CA THR A 145 -8.54 39.64 -11.01
C THR A 145 -9.97 39.36 -10.57
N LYS A 146 -10.28 38.08 -10.32
CA LYS A 146 -11.59 37.62 -9.84
C LYS A 146 -11.56 37.24 -8.36
N ALA A 147 -10.38 36.99 -7.80
CA ALA A 147 -10.23 36.58 -6.43
C ALA A 147 -10.58 37.71 -5.46
N LYS A 148 -11.28 37.37 -4.37
CA LYS A 148 -11.40 38.24 -3.21
C LYS A 148 -10.14 38.05 -2.36
N ILE A 149 -9.24 39.02 -2.39
CA ILE A 149 -7.93 38.94 -1.70
C ILE A 149 -7.99 39.75 -0.39
N ALA A 150 -7.49 39.16 0.70
CA ALA A 150 -7.40 39.82 2.00
C ALA A 150 -6.35 40.95 2.03
N SER A 151 -6.45 41.86 3.00
CA SER A 151 -5.46 42.91 3.24
C SER A 151 -4.06 42.31 3.41
N SER A 152 -3.03 42.92 2.81
CA SER A 152 -1.63 42.52 2.97
C SER A 152 -1.02 42.96 4.32
N THR A 153 -1.74 43.74 5.11
CA THR A 153 -1.31 44.16 6.46
C THR A 153 -1.86 43.21 7.52
N PRO A 154 -1.04 42.39 8.18
CA PRO A 154 -1.51 41.45 9.19
C PRO A 154 -2.03 42.20 10.44
N THR A 155 -3.05 41.64 11.09
CA THR A 155 -3.54 42.12 12.40
C THR A 155 -3.23 41.15 13.54
N VAL A 156 -2.80 39.93 13.22
CA VAL A 156 -2.27 38.91 14.14
C VAL A 156 -0.75 38.87 14.03
N SER A 157 -0.05 38.80 15.16
CA SER A 157 1.41 38.72 15.18
C SER A 157 1.91 37.32 14.79
N SER A 158 3.17 37.24 14.34
CA SER A 158 3.81 35.93 14.08
C SER A 158 3.94 35.09 15.34
N GLU A 159 4.12 35.73 16.51
CA GLU A 159 4.22 35.09 17.81
C GLU A 159 2.89 34.44 18.22
N ASP A 160 1.77 35.13 18.02
CA ASP A 160 0.43 34.59 18.29
C ASP A 160 0.09 33.43 17.32
N ALA A 161 0.53 33.55 16.06
CA ALA A 161 0.39 32.49 15.07
C ALA A 161 1.21 31.23 15.43
N ILE A 162 2.44 31.41 15.93
CA ILE A 162 3.25 30.31 16.45
C ILE A 162 2.55 29.63 17.61
N ALA A 163 2.10 30.39 18.61
CA ALA A 163 1.42 29.83 19.78
C ALA A 163 0.17 29.03 19.38
N THR A 164 -0.58 29.53 18.39
CA THR A 164 -1.77 28.82 17.87
C THR A 164 -1.39 27.53 17.15
N ALA A 165 -0.33 27.54 16.32
CA ALA A 165 0.14 26.35 15.63
C ALA A 165 0.66 25.28 16.61
N GLU A 166 1.45 25.67 17.61
CA GLU A 166 1.96 24.76 18.64
C GLU A 166 0.82 24.15 19.49
N GLU A 167 -0.17 24.95 19.89
CA GLU A 167 -1.31 24.48 20.68
C GLU A 167 -2.20 23.51 19.91
N LEU A 168 -2.57 23.85 18.67
CA LEU A 168 -3.54 23.08 17.90
C LEU A 168 -2.93 21.87 17.20
N LEU A 169 -1.64 21.90 16.86
CA LEU A 169 -0.95 20.79 16.19
C LEU A 169 -0.10 19.94 17.14
N GLU A 170 -0.11 20.28 18.43
CA GLU A 170 0.60 19.54 19.49
C GLU A 170 2.09 19.37 19.17
N GLY A 171 2.72 20.42 18.61
CA GLY A 171 4.11 20.42 18.18
C GLY A 171 4.89 21.61 18.73
N THR A 172 6.20 21.60 18.52
CA THR A 172 7.08 22.73 18.86
C THR A 172 7.53 23.43 17.59
N HIS A 173 7.60 24.75 17.61
CA HIS A 173 8.14 25.53 16.50
C HIS A 173 9.61 25.20 16.25
N ASN A 174 9.95 24.89 15.00
CA ASN A 174 11.29 24.39 14.64
C ASN A 174 12.37 25.48 14.53
N GLY A 175 12.03 26.75 14.78
CA GLY A 175 12.93 27.90 14.71
C GLY A 175 13.02 28.56 13.33
N ALA A 176 12.35 28.05 12.29
CA ALA A 176 12.25 28.72 11.00
C ALA A 176 11.35 29.96 11.13
N ALA A 177 11.79 31.14 10.67
CA ALA A 177 10.96 32.34 10.76
C ALA A 177 9.64 32.17 9.98
N PRO A 178 8.47 32.47 10.57
CA PRO A 178 7.20 32.39 9.86
C PRO A 178 7.20 33.29 8.61
N ALA A 179 6.71 32.74 7.50
CA ALA A 179 6.60 33.50 6.25
C ALA A 179 5.19 34.08 6.11
N LEU A 180 5.10 35.38 5.84
CA LEU A 180 3.84 36.03 5.51
C LEU A 180 3.53 35.79 4.02
N GLN A 181 2.43 35.11 3.73
CA GLN A 181 2.08 34.67 2.37
C GLN A 181 0.58 34.75 2.12
N TYR A 182 0.18 34.75 0.84
CA TYR A 182 -1.21 34.52 0.48
C TYR A 182 -1.50 33.03 0.28
N LEU A 183 -2.57 32.54 0.86
CA LEU A 183 -3.10 31.20 0.62
C LEU A 183 -4.35 31.29 -0.26
N ALA A 184 -4.25 30.80 -1.49
CA ALA A 184 -5.42 30.65 -2.34
C ALA A 184 -6.36 29.59 -1.75
N ARG A 185 -7.67 29.84 -1.80
CA ARG A 185 -8.72 29.01 -1.17
C ARG A 185 -9.65 28.38 -2.22
N PRO A 186 -10.34 27.28 -1.87
CA PRO A 186 -11.19 26.56 -2.82
C PRO A 186 -12.43 27.34 -3.28
N ASP A 187 -12.83 28.37 -2.54
CA ASP A 187 -13.89 29.31 -2.92
C ASP A 187 -13.43 30.39 -3.91
N GLY A 188 -12.15 30.37 -4.33
CA GLY A 188 -11.55 31.35 -5.21
C GLY A 188 -11.06 32.62 -4.52
N SER A 189 -11.15 32.71 -3.18
CA SER A 189 -10.55 33.81 -2.40
C SER A 189 -9.06 33.56 -2.10
N ALA A 190 -8.39 34.57 -1.56
CA ALA A 190 -7.04 34.42 -1.01
C ALA A 190 -6.95 35.07 0.38
N ALA A 191 -6.51 34.30 1.36
CA ALA A 191 -6.29 34.75 2.73
C ALA A 191 -4.82 35.11 2.94
N LEU A 192 -4.54 36.15 3.72
CA LEU A 192 -3.18 36.41 4.20
C LEU A 192 -2.91 35.46 5.38
N VAL A 193 -1.79 34.75 5.36
CA VAL A 193 -1.44 33.76 6.37
C VAL A 193 -0.01 33.91 6.86
N HIS A 194 0.23 33.55 8.11
CA HIS A 194 1.55 33.18 8.62
C HIS A 194 1.75 31.69 8.38
N ALA A 195 2.73 31.34 7.54
CA ALA A 195 3.19 29.96 7.36
C ALA A 195 4.16 29.61 8.50
N VAL A 196 3.74 28.74 9.42
CA VAL A 196 4.46 28.38 10.64
C VAL A 196 4.81 26.91 10.62
N GLN A 197 6.08 26.58 10.88
CA GLN A 197 6.54 25.19 10.91
C GLN A 197 6.65 24.65 12.33
N VAL A 198 5.96 23.54 12.61
CA VAL A 198 5.97 22.87 13.91
C VAL A 198 6.27 21.37 13.75
N ASN A 199 7.12 20.83 14.61
CA ASN A 199 7.47 19.42 14.65
C ASN A 199 7.16 18.81 16.01
N ASN A 200 6.74 17.55 16.00
CA ASN A 200 6.65 16.72 17.19
C ASN A 200 7.44 15.44 16.92
N GLU A 201 8.59 15.30 17.59
CA GLU A 201 9.48 14.16 17.42
C GLU A 201 8.91 12.87 18.05
N GLU A 202 8.12 12.98 19.12
CA GLU A 202 7.48 11.84 19.78
C GLU A 202 6.40 11.22 18.88
N ASP A 203 5.58 12.06 18.27
CA ASP A 203 4.50 11.64 17.37
C ASP A 203 4.95 11.48 15.90
N GLY A 204 6.22 11.78 15.60
CA GLY A 204 6.79 11.69 14.26
C GLY A 204 6.13 12.63 13.24
N THR A 205 5.60 13.77 13.67
CA THR A 205 4.89 14.72 12.79
C THR A 205 5.72 15.96 12.48
N PHE A 206 5.51 16.52 11.29
CA PHE A 206 6.10 17.79 10.90
C PHE A 206 5.14 18.54 9.97
N PHE A 207 4.54 19.61 10.48
CA PHE A 207 3.56 20.41 9.77
C PHE A 207 4.08 21.82 9.45
N GLU A 208 3.59 22.38 8.35
CA GLU A 208 3.53 23.81 8.10
C GLU A 208 2.08 24.26 8.17
N ALA A 209 1.73 24.98 9.23
CA ALA A 209 0.42 25.56 9.45
C ALA A 209 0.28 26.89 8.71
N TYR A 210 -0.85 27.09 8.02
CA TYR A 210 -1.21 28.36 7.43
C TYR A 210 -2.25 29.06 8.32
N VAL A 211 -1.76 29.87 9.26
CA VAL A 211 -2.57 30.60 10.24
C VAL A 211 -3.05 31.91 9.62
N ASP A 212 -4.37 32.16 9.59
CA ASP A 212 -4.93 33.41 9.07
C ASP A 212 -4.37 34.62 9.84
N ALA A 213 -3.77 35.55 9.10
CA ALA A 213 -3.08 36.70 9.65
C ALA A 213 -4.05 37.78 10.21
N HIS A 214 -5.36 37.54 10.16
CA HIS A 214 -6.38 38.41 10.70
C HIS A 214 -7.25 37.78 11.80
N SER A 215 -7.67 36.53 11.62
CA SER A 215 -8.47 35.81 12.62
C SER A 215 -7.64 35.01 13.61
N GLY A 216 -6.43 34.57 13.21
CA GLY A 216 -5.61 33.66 13.99
C GLY A 216 -5.99 32.19 13.82
N ASP A 217 -6.99 31.85 12.99
CA ASP A 217 -7.39 30.46 12.78
C ASP A 217 -6.45 29.74 11.82
N ILE A 218 -6.18 28.46 12.06
CA ILE A 218 -5.50 27.61 11.06
C ILE A 218 -6.48 27.35 9.90
N LEU A 219 -6.13 27.84 8.70
CA LEU A 219 -6.95 27.65 7.51
C LEU A 219 -6.60 26.36 6.75
N SER A 220 -5.36 25.93 6.85
CA SER A 220 -4.82 24.79 6.14
C SER A 220 -3.50 24.34 6.75
N VAL A 221 -3.10 23.11 6.47
CA VAL A 221 -1.81 22.55 6.88
C VAL A 221 -1.14 21.87 5.69
N ASN A 222 0.17 22.04 5.59
CA ASN A 222 1.02 21.18 4.80
C ASN A 222 1.70 20.18 5.73
N ASP A 223 1.72 18.92 5.32
CA ASP A 223 2.30 17.84 6.10
C ASP A 223 3.58 17.39 5.41
N PHE A 224 4.71 17.67 6.05
CA PHE A 224 6.03 17.28 5.56
C PHE A 224 6.38 15.82 5.89
N VAL A 225 5.55 15.14 6.71
CA VAL A 225 5.74 13.74 7.12
C VAL A 225 4.41 13.00 6.99
N ALA A 226 4.12 12.50 5.79
CA ALA A 226 2.96 11.63 5.59
C ALA A 226 3.36 10.17 5.84
N HIS A 227 3.19 9.68 7.07
CA HIS A 227 3.33 8.27 7.38
C HIS A 227 2.10 7.66 8.06
N ALA A 228 1.72 6.44 7.64
CA ALA A 228 0.95 5.53 8.48
C ALA A 228 1.94 4.77 9.37
N THR A 229 1.69 4.74 10.68
CA THR A 229 2.58 4.08 11.65
C THR A 229 1.78 3.12 12.50
N PHE A 230 2.26 1.89 12.62
CA PHE A 230 1.61 0.82 13.39
C PHE A 230 2.56 0.28 14.45
N LYS A 231 2.13 0.29 15.72
CA LYS A 231 2.75 -0.50 16.77
C LYS A 231 2.16 -1.91 16.72
N ALA A 232 2.80 -2.79 15.97
CA ALA A 232 2.28 -4.13 15.68
C ALA A 232 3.37 -5.20 15.82
N LEU A 233 2.97 -6.46 15.81
CA LEU A 233 3.87 -7.59 15.74
C LEU A 233 4.17 -7.86 14.25
N PRO A 234 5.41 -7.66 13.76
CA PRO A 234 5.77 -8.02 12.39
C PRO A 234 5.26 -9.42 12.02
N ILE A 235 4.78 -9.59 10.78
CA ILE A 235 4.12 -10.84 10.36
C ILE A 235 5.01 -12.09 10.53
N GLN A 236 6.33 -11.92 10.52
CA GLN A 236 7.30 -13.00 10.72
C GLN A 236 7.47 -13.44 12.18
N LYS A 237 6.95 -12.67 13.13
CA LYS A 237 6.98 -13.01 14.55
C LYS A 237 5.70 -13.72 14.94
N ALA A 238 5.83 -14.82 15.67
CA ALA A 238 4.71 -15.72 15.94
C ALA A 238 3.83 -15.18 17.07
N VAL A 239 4.44 -14.73 18.16
CA VAL A 239 3.74 -14.39 19.40
C VAL A 239 4.19 -13.05 19.98
N ILE A 240 3.36 -12.43 20.80
CA ILE A 240 3.68 -11.15 21.44
C ILE A 240 5.00 -11.11 22.22
N GLY A 241 5.48 -12.27 22.71
CA GLY A 241 6.77 -12.41 23.37
C GLY A 241 7.97 -12.07 22.48
N ASP A 242 7.81 -12.13 21.15
CA ASP A 242 8.85 -11.78 20.17
C ASP A 242 9.00 -10.25 19.98
N GLY A 243 8.08 -9.47 20.56
CA GLY A 243 8.14 -8.02 20.70
C GLY A 243 7.50 -7.22 19.58
N LEU A 244 6.70 -6.22 19.95
CA LEU A 244 6.11 -5.23 19.05
C LEU A 244 7.16 -4.28 18.47
N GLU A 245 6.95 -3.88 17.23
CA GLU A 245 7.77 -2.90 16.52
C GLU A 245 6.90 -1.74 16.05
N THR A 246 7.55 -0.59 15.86
CA THR A 246 6.91 0.57 15.23
C THR A 246 7.22 0.49 13.74
N ILE A 247 6.19 0.27 12.94
CA ILE A 247 6.29 -0.02 11.51
C ILE A 247 5.68 1.16 10.74
N THR A 248 6.45 1.75 9.83
CA THR A 248 6.11 2.98 9.12
C THR A 248 5.90 2.70 7.63
N ASN A 249 4.77 3.16 7.08
CA ASN A 249 4.33 2.93 5.70
C ASN A 249 4.48 1.49 5.22
N PRO A 250 3.85 0.51 5.91
CA PRO A 250 3.96 -0.89 5.55
C PRO A 250 3.24 -1.26 4.24
N GLU A 251 2.38 -0.39 3.71
CA GLU A 251 1.56 -0.68 2.54
C GLU A 251 2.39 -0.95 1.26
N ASP A 252 2.04 -2.03 0.54
CA ASP A 252 2.48 -2.21 -0.84
C ASP A 252 1.55 -1.45 -1.77
N LEU A 253 1.98 -0.28 -2.25
CA LEU A 253 1.17 0.58 -3.11
C LEU A 253 0.81 -0.03 -4.48
N GLN A 254 1.39 -1.18 -4.86
CA GLN A 254 0.91 -1.91 -6.03
C GLN A 254 -0.34 -2.75 -5.73
N ALA A 255 -0.45 -3.29 -4.51
CA ALA A 255 -1.62 -4.04 -4.06
C ALA A 255 -2.69 -3.13 -3.45
N SER A 256 -2.25 -2.10 -2.70
CA SER A 256 -3.08 -1.15 -1.99
C SER A 256 -2.79 0.27 -2.49
N PRO A 257 -3.28 0.66 -3.69
CA PRO A 257 -2.87 1.90 -4.37
C PRO A 257 -3.21 3.19 -3.62
N GLU A 258 -4.23 3.16 -2.76
CA GLU A 258 -4.63 4.29 -1.90
C GLU A 258 -4.20 4.08 -0.43
N GLY A 259 -3.32 3.11 -0.18
CA GLY A 259 -2.98 2.57 1.14
C GLY A 259 -4.08 1.70 1.72
N TRP A 260 -3.82 1.09 2.88
CA TRP A 260 -4.79 0.26 3.64
C TRP A 260 -5.96 1.08 4.18
N ASN A 261 -5.69 2.36 4.22
CA ASN A 261 -6.45 3.39 4.82
C ASN A 261 -7.02 4.27 3.67
N SER A 262 -7.63 3.69 2.63
CA SER A 262 -8.65 4.36 1.79
C SER A 262 -9.29 3.36 0.85
N ASP A 263 -10.57 3.52 0.50
CA ASP A 263 -11.20 2.80 -0.61
C ASP A 263 -11.24 3.62 -1.93
N GLY A 264 -10.54 4.75 -1.97
CA GLY A 264 -10.53 5.70 -3.10
C GLY A 264 -11.76 6.60 -3.18
N GLN A 265 -12.74 6.44 -2.28
CA GLN A 265 -13.87 7.36 -2.14
C GLN A 265 -13.93 7.97 -0.74
N THR A 266 -13.63 7.17 0.28
CA THR A 266 -13.70 7.51 1.69
C THR A 266 -12.39 7.19 2.38
N ASP A 267 -11.82 8.22 3.00
CA ASP A 267 -10.70 8.09 3.91
C ASP A 267 -11.25 8.02 5.35
N THR A 268 -10.68 7.15 6.17
CA THR A 268 -10.94 7.06 7.62
C THR A 268 -9.64 7.28 8.41
N THR A 269 -9.66 7.16 9.72
CA THR A 269 -8.44 7.23 10.56
C THR A 269 -8.50 6.19 11.65
N ASP A 270 -9.08 5.05 11.31
CA ASP A 270 -9.29 3.90 12.18
C ASP A 270 -8.80 2.61 11.49
N THR A 271 -8.92 1.49 12.18
CA THR A 271 -8.57 0.14 11.68
C THR A 271 -9.60 -0.39 10.68
N THR A 272 -9.99 0.44 9.71
CA THR A 272 -10.88 0.06 8.62
C THR A 272 -10.41 0.58 7.25
N ARG A 273 -10.86 -0.15 6.23
CA ARG A 273 -11.11 0.14 4.80
C ARG A 273 -10.25 -0.60 3.77
N ASN A 274 -10.70 -0.42 2.52
CA ASN A 274 -10.67 -1.27 1.33
C ASN A 274 -10.56 -2.79 1.51
N GLN A 275 -9.47 -3.31 2.05
CA GLN A 275 -9.23 -4.75 2.18
C GLN A 275 -9.89 -5.35 3.43
N LEU A 276 -9.81 -4.61 4.54
CA LEU A 276 -10.29 -5.06 5.85
C LEU A 276 -11.16 -4.00 6.50
N SER A 277 -12.33 -4.38 6.99
CA SER A 277 -13.14 -3.54 7.88
C SER A 277 -13.31 -4.25 9.22
N ALA A 278 -12.62 -3.77 10.26
CA ALA A 278 -12.90 -4.22 11.62
C ALA A 278 -14.35 -3.87 11.99
N THR A 279 -15.09 -4.79 12.61
CA THR A 279 -16.51 -4.56 12.98
C THR A 279 -16.68 -3.49 14.05
N GLU A 280 -15.66 -3.28 14.88
CA GLU A 280 -15.54 -2.17 15.83
C GLU A 280 -14.18 -1.49 15.62
N GLY A 281 -14.07 -0.63 14.59
CA GLY A 281 -12.82 0.05 14.25
C GLY A 281 -12.25 0.86 15.41
N VAL A 282 -10.95 0.75 15.65
CA VAL A 282 -10.23 1.56 16.66
C VAL A 282 -9.61 2.76 15.96
N ALA A 283 -9.92 3.96 16.46
CA ALA A 283 -9.33 5.19 15.97
C ALA A 283 -7.84 5.28 16.30
N ALA A 284 -7.04 5.82 15.36
CA ALA A 284 -5.65 6.16 15.57
C ALA A 284 -5.45 7.19 16.69
N ASN A 285 -4.25 7.22 17.29
CA ASN A 285 -3.83 8.22 18.28
C ASN A 285 -3.71 9.64 17.69
N GLY A 286 -3.63 9.75 16.36
CA GLY A 286 -3.59 10.98 15.58
C GLY A 286 -3.18 10.68 14.14
N GLY A 287 -3.82 11.31 13.16
CA GLY A 287 -3.57 10.98 11.74
C GLY A 287 -3.76 9.49 11.44
N LEU A 288 -2.69 8.81 10.98
CA LEU A 288 -2.63 7.35 10.78
C LEU A 288 -1.60 6.69 11.70
N THR A 289 -1.42 7.22 12.92
CA THR A 289 -0.54 6.66 13.95
C THR A 289 -1.33 5.79 14.92
N PHE A 290 -1.13 4.48 14.83
CA PHE A 290 -1.71 3.47 15.71
C PHE A 290 -0.64 2.98 16.70
N ASP A 291 -0.39 3.77 17.76
CA ASP A 291 0.61 3.46 18.79
C ASP A 291 -0.05 2.88 20.04
N PHE A 292 -0.48 1.63 19.93
CA PHE A 292 -1.07 0.89 21.03
C PHE A 292 -0.12 -0.22 21.49
N THR A 293 0.22 -0.20 22.77
CA THR A 293 1.10 -1.20 23.37
C THR A 293 0.29 -2.36 23.94
N TYR A 294 0.79 -3.59 23.85
CA TYR A 294 0.16 -4.75 24.46
C TYR A 294 0.90 -5.18 25.73
N ASN A 295 0.19 -5.37 26.84
CA ASN A 295 0.74 -5.88 28.09
C ASN A 295 0.27 -7.33 28.32
N PRO A 296 1.15 -8.35 28.18
CA PRO A 296 0.78 -9.75 28.35
C PRO A 296 0.49 -10.15 29.81
N ASN A 297 0.79 -9.28 30.78
CA ASN A 297 0.46 -9.50 32.18
C ASN A 297 -0.91 -8.93 32.57
N GLN A 298 -1.64 -8.33 31.62
CA GLN A 298 -3.00 -7.86 31.80
C GLN A 298 -3.96 -8.75 31.01
N ASP A 299 -5.22 -8.76 31.42
CA ASP A 299 -6.24 -9.47 30.68
C ASP A 299 -6.42 -8.85 29.27
N PRO A 300 -6.64 -9.67 28.22
CA PRO A 300 -6.88 -9.19 26.85
C PRO A 300 -7.98 -8.14 26.75
N THR A 301 -9.01 -8.19 27.61
CA THR A 301 -10.14 -7.24 27.58
C THR A 301 -9.83 -5.90 28.24
N ASN A 302 -8.57 -5.63 28.62
CA ASN A 302 -8.14 -4.28 29.00
C ASN A 302 -8.18 -3.37 27.77
N ALA A 303 -8.64 -2.12 27.93
CA ALA A 303 -8.81 -1.16 26.83
C ALA A 303 -7.56 -1.00 25.94
N ASN A 304 -6.36 -0.96 26.52
CA ASN A 304 -5.13 -0.82 25.75
C ASN A 304 -4.79 -2.10 24.95
N ASN A 305 -5.01 -3.27 25.56
CA ASN A 305 -4.81 -4.57 24.89
C ASN A 305 -5.81 -4.79 23.76
N ILE A 306 -7.06 -4.35 23.92
CA ILE A 306 -8.08 -4.34 22.84
C ILE A 306 -7.57 -3.50 21.67
N ASN A 307 -7.15 -2.26 21.91
CA ASN A 307 -6.69 -1.38 20.83
C ASN A 307 -5.44 -1.93 20.12
N ALA A 308 -4.50 -2.53 20.88
CA ALA A 308 -3.33 -3.20 20.31
C ALA A 308 -3.72 -4.43 19.48
N ALA A 309 -4.69 -5.23 19.94
CA ALA A 309 -5.21 -6.39 19.20
C ALA A 309 -5.88 -5.99 17.88
N HIS A 310 -6.71 -4.94 17.89
CA HIS A 310 -7.30 -4.39 16.66
C HIS A 310 -6.24 -3.87 15.69
N THR A 311 -5.22 -3.18 16.21
CA THR A 311 -4.11 -2.65 15.41
C THR A 311 -3.29 -3.76 14.78
N ASN A 312 -2.97 -4.81 15.56
CA ASN A 312 -2.21 -5.96 15.07
C ASN A 312 -3.01 -6.73 14.00
N ALA A 313 -4.29 -7.02 14.26
CA ALA A 313 -5.14 -7.70 13.31
C ALA A 313 -5.30 -6.91 12.00
N PHE A 314 -5.43 -5.58 12.09
CA PHE A 314 -5.48 -4.71 10.91
C PHE A 314 -4.18 -4.75 10.11
N PHE A 315 -3.04 -4.65 10.80
CA PHE A 315 -1.72 -4.74 10.19
C PHE A 315 -1.51 -6.10 9.48
N ILE A 316 -1.84 -7.21 10.14
CA ILE A 316 -1.67 -8.55 9.59
C ILE A 316 -2.60 -8.80 8.40
N ALA A 317 -3.86 -8.42 8.48
CA ALA A 317 -4.81 -8.64 7.39
C ALA A 317 -4.44 -7.87 6.12
N ASN A 318 -4.00 -6.62 6.25
CA ASN A 318 -3.57 -5.84 5.10
C ASN A 318 -2.21 -6.31 4.55
N THR A 319 -1.27 -6.69 5.42
CA THR A 319 -0.01 -7.32 4.97
C THR A 319 -0.29 -8.62 4.21
N PHE A 320 -1.24 -9.42 4.70
CA PHE A 320 -1.69 -10.65 4.05
C PHE A 320 -2.28 -10.40 2.66
N HIS A 321 -3.18 -9.42 2.58
CA HIS A 321 -3.72 -8.97 1.30
C HIS A 321 -2.58 -8.60 0.34
N ASP A 322 -1.66 -7.75 0.78
CA ASP A 322 -0.62 -7.20 -0.08
C ASP A 322 0.29 -8.29 -0.64
N PHE A 323 0.83 -9.19 0.19
CA PHE A 323 1.68 -10.25 -0.35
C PHE A 323 0.88 -11.23 -1.24
N THR A 324 -0.33 -11.63 -0.84
CA THR A 324 -1.12 -12.56 -1.68
C THR A 324 -1.52 -11.95 -3.02
N TYR A 325 -1.78 -10.64 -3.06
CA TYR A 325 -1.98 -9.88 -4.31
C TYR A 325 -0.77 -10.01 -5.24
N ARG A 326 0.44 -9.81 -4.71
CA ARG A 326 1.71 -9.94 -5.43
C ARG A 326 1.92 -11.37 -5.96
N TYR A 327 1.44 -12.37 -5.22
CA TYR A 327 1.48 -13.77 -5.64
C TYR A 327 0.40 -14.17 -6.65
N GLY A 328 -0.67 -13.38 -6.83
CA GLY A 328 -1.68 -13.56 -7.87
C GLY A 328 -3.13 -13.47 -7.41
N PHE A 329 -3.38 -13.34 -6.10
CA PHE A 329 -4.70 -13.17 -5.52
C PHE A 329 -5.19 -11.72 -5.68
N THR A 330 -5.50 -11.37 -6.93
CA THR A 330 -5.95 -10.05 -7.39
C THR A 330 -7.47 -10.01 -7.50
N GLU A 331 -8.03 -8.88 -7.92
CA GLU A 331 -9.47 -8.68 -8.09
C GLU A 331 -10.07 -9.67 -9.09
N LYS A 332 -9.38 -9.94 -10.22
CA LYS A 332 -9.82 -10.95 -11.20
C LYS A 332 -9.68 -12.38 -10.68
N ALA A 333 -8.87 -12.57 -9.65
CA ALA A 333 -8.68 -13.82 -8.93
C ALA A 333 -9.45 -13.83 -7.60
N PHE A 334 -10.50 -13.00 -7.49
CA PHE A 334 -11.51 -13.05 -6.44
C PHE A 334 -10.98 -12.68 -5.04
N ASN A 335 -10.06 -11.71 -4.96
CA ASN A 335 -9.61 -11.16 -3.68
C ASN A 335 -10.73 -10.39 -2.95
N PHE A 336 -10.44 -9.96 -1.72
CA PHE A 336 -11.39 -9.24 -0.88
C PHE A 336 -11.09 -7.74 -0.91
N GLN A 337 -11.92 -6.95 -1.58
CA GLN A 337 -11.77 -5.50 -1.66
C GLN A 337 -13.13 -4.79 -1.75
N ASN A 338 -13.30 -3.72 -0.99
CA ASN A 338 -14.50 -2.87 -1.10
C ASN A 338 -14.60 -2.19 -2.48
N ASN A 339 -13.47 -1.71 -2.99
CA ASN A 339 -13.32 -1.11 -4.29
C ASN A 339 -12.20 -1.82 -5.06
N ASN A 340 -12.51 -2.27 -6.27
CA ASN A 340 -11.58 -2.96 -7.16
C ASN A 340 -10.87 -2.01 -8.13
N PHE A 341 -11.12 -0.70 -8.03
CA PHE A 341 -10.50 0.33 -8.88
C PHE A 341 -10.67 0.08 -10.39
N GLY A 342 -11.70 -0.67 -10.79
CA GLY A 342 -11.95 -1.06 -12.17
C GLY A 342 -11.09 -2.23 -12.68
N ASN A 343 -10.34 -2.92 -11.82
CA ASN A 343 -9.43 -4.01 -12.19
C ASN A 343 -10.13 -5.35 -12.50
N GLY A 344 -11.44 -5.46 -12.26
CA GLY A 344 -12.22 -6.69 -12.48
C GLY A 344 -12.73 -7.31 -11.18
N GLY A 345 -13.21 -8.55 -11.22
CA GLY A 345 -13.83 -9.19 -10.06
C GLY A 345 -15.15 -8.54 -9.63
N SER A 346 -15.70 -9.03 -8.52
CA SER A 346 -16.89 -8.46 -7.89
C SER A 346 -16.48 -7.72 -6.62
N GLN A 347 -16.48 -6.39 -6.66
CA GLN A 347 -16.12 -5.55 -5.51
C GLN A 347 -17.18 -5.54 -4.40
N GLY A 348 -16.89 -4.84 -3.31
CA GLY A 348 -17.82 -4.64 -2.19
C GLY A 348 -17.73 -5.76 -1.17
N ASP A 349 -16.59 -6.45 -1.13
CA ASP A 349 -16.37 -7.63 -0.31
C ASP A 349 -15.09 -7.56 0.53
N PRO A 350 -14.86 -6.47 1.30
CA PRO A 350 -13.76 -6.45 2.25
C PRO A 350 -13.90 -7.61 3.25
N VAL A 351 -12.78 -8.05 3.82
CA VAL A 351 -12.83 -8.94 4.99
C VAL A 351 -13.44 -8.17 6.16
N LEU A 352 -14.48 -8.72 6.79
CA LEU A 352 -15.04 -8.22 8.03
C LEU A 352 -14.40 -9.01 9.18
N MET A 353 -13.59 -8.33 9.99
CA MET A 353 -12.87 -8.99 11.08
C MET A 353 -13.35 -8.51 12.43
N SER A 354 -13.81 -9.47 13.24
CA SER A 354 -14.28 -9.27 14.61
C SER A 354 -13.20 -9.73 15.58
N ILE A 355 -12.75 -8.82 16.44
CA ILE A 355 -11.64 -9.05 17.38
C ILE A 355 -12.22 -9.25 18.78
N GLN A 356 -11.71 -10.25 19.50
CA GLN A 356 -12.28 -10.71 20.77
C GLN A 356 -13.78 -11.01 20.66
N ASP A 357 -14.17 -11.66 19.55
CA ASP A 357 -15.58 -11.91 19.23
C ASP A 357 -16.23 -12.76 20.33
N PRO A 358 -17.39 -12.33 20.89
CA PRO A 358 -17.97 -12.96 22.07
C PRO A 358 -18.67 -14.29 21.75
N SER A 359 -18.76 -14.70 20.49
CA SER A 359 -19.42 -15.95 20.09
C SER A 359 -18.60 -17.21 20.41
N GLY A 360 -17.31 -17.08 20.76
CA GLY A 360 -16.46 -18.21 21.06
C GLY A 360 -15.24 -17.86 21.93
N THR A 361 -14.57 -18.91 22.40
CA THR A 361 -13.25 -18.88 23.04
C THR A 361 -12.41 -20.05 22.53
N ASN A 362 -11.09 -19.97 22.69
CA ASN A 362 -10.13 -21.03 22.35
C ASN A 362 -10.20 -21.53 20.90
N ASN A 363 -10.47 -20.62 19.97
CA ASN A 363 -10.57 -20.91 18.55
C ASN A 363 -10.46 -19.62 17.72
N ALA A 364 -10.58 -19.73 16.42
CA ALA A 364 -10.94 -18.66 15.50
C ALA A 364 -11.78 -19.26 14.35
N ASN A 365 -12.24 -18.44 13.41
CA ASN A 365 -12.85 -18.95 12.17
C ASN A 365 -12.89 -17.88 11.08
N PHE A 366 -12.90 -18.35 9.84
CA PHE A 366 -13.18 -17.57 8.65
C PHE A 366 -14.32 -18.18 7.83
N ALA A 367 -15.32 -17.37 7.50
CA ALA A 367 -16.38 -17.72 6.56
C ALA A 367 -16.10 -17.10 5.19
N THR A 368 -15.97 -17.94 4.16
CA THR A 368 -15.67 -17.51 2.78
C THR A 368 -16.88 -17.68 1.86
N PRO A 369 -17.73 -16.66 1.70
CA PRO A 369 -18.77 -16.67 0.67
C PRO A 369 -18.17 -16.44 -0.73
N PRO A 370 -18.98 -16.62 -1.81
CA PRO A 370 -18.56 -16.29 -3.17
C PRO A 370 -18.07 -14.84 -3.33
N ASP A 371 -17.31 -14.60 -4.40
CA ASP A 371 -16.85 -13.27 -4.85
C ASP A 371 -17.96 -12.21 -4.82
N GLY A 372 -17.65 -11.01 -4.33
CA GLY A 372 -18.64 -9.93 -4.14
C GLY A 372 -19.45 -10.02 -2.85
N GLN A 373 -19.13 -10.95 -1.96
CA GLN A 373 -19.62 -10.99 -0.57
C GLN A 373 -18.44 -11.02 0.39
N SER A 374 -18.49 -10.17 1.42
CA SER A 374 -17.44 -10.09 2.43
C SER A 374 -17.15 -11.42 3.11
N GLY A 375 -15.86 -11.75 3.22
CA GLY A 375 -15.40 -12.77 4.16
C GLY A 375 -15.63 -12.33 5.60
N ILE A 376 -15.92 -13.26 6.52
CA ILE A 376 -16.13 -12.95 7.93
C ILE A 376 -15.09 -13.71 8.75
N CYS A 377 -14.12 -12.97 9.31
CA CYS A 377 -13.11 -13.51 10.20
C CYS A 377 -13.47 -13.18 11.65
N ARG A 378 -13.41 -14.17 12.54
CA ARG A 378 -13.65 -13.99 13.98
C ARG A 378 -12.45 -14.50 14.77
N MET A 379 -11.84 -13.60 15.51
CA MET A 379 -10.74 -13.90 16.42
C MET A 379 -11.28 -14.00 17.85
N PHE A 380 -10.92 -15.06 18.57
CA PHE A 380 -11.39 -15.25 19.95
C PHE A 380 -10.27 -15.12 20.98
N ILE A 381 -10.70 -14.93 22.23
CA ILE A 381 -9.84 -15.04 23.41
C ILE A 381 -9.62 -16.51 23.76
N TRP A 382 -8.40 -16.83 24.18
CA TRP A 382 -8.02 -18.13 24.72
C TRP A 382 -7.98 -18.07 26.25
N ASP A 383 -8.78 -18.91 26.93
CA ASP A 383 -8.94 -18.92 28.39
C ASP A 383 -8.26 -20.12 29.08
N LEU A 384 -7.32 -20.77 28.39
CA LEU A 384 -6.52 -21.88 28.90
C LEU A 384 -5.38 -21.45 29.83
N THR A 385 -5.09 -20.16 29.92
CA THR A 385 -4.03 -19.58 30.75
C THR A 385 -4.56 -18.45 31.63
N ASN A 386 -3.78 -18.05 32.64
CA ASN A 386 -4.06 -16.86 33.46
C ASN A 386 -2.81 -15.96 33.54
N PRO A 387 -2.82 -14.73 32.97
CA PRO A 387 -3.92 -14.11 32.23
C PRO A 387 -4.33 -14.89 30.97
N ARG A 388 -5.57 -14.66 30.50
CA ARG A 388 -6.06 -15.16 29.21
C ARG A 388 -5.20 -14.61 28.07
N GLN A 389 -5.21 -15.27 26.91
CA GLN A 389 -4.46 -14.84 25.72
C GLN A 389 -5.41 -14.34 24.64
N ASP A 390 -4.93 -13.44 23.79
CA ASP A 390 -5.68 -12.91 22.66
C ASP A 390 -5.21 -13.58 21.37
N GLY A 391 -6.12 -14.28 20.66
CA GLY A 391 -5.79 -14.93 19.40
C GLY A 391 -5.36 -13.95 18.30
N ALA A 392 -5.75 -12.67 18.39
CA ALA A 392 -5.29 -11.64 17.47
C ALA A 392 -3.82 -11.21 17.69
N MET A 393 -3.18 -11.66 18.78
CA MET A 393 -1.78 -11.36 19.12
C MET A 393 -0.83 -12.54 18.93
N GLU A 394 -1.31 -13.60 18.27
CA GLU A 394 -0.54 -14.75 17.81
C GLU A 394 -0.69 -14.84 16.29
N ASN A 395 0.27 -14.30 15.54
CA ASN A 395 0.14 -13.98 14.11
C ASN A 395 -0.12 -15.21 13.21
N SER A 396 0.23 -16.43 13.65
CA SER A 396 -0.15 -17.66 12.94
C SER A 396 -1.66 -17.81 12.81
N ILE A 397 -2.43 -17.43 13.84
CA ILE A 397 -3.90 -17.60 13.84
C ILE A 397 -4.58 -16.70 12.79
N PRO A 398 -4.42 -15.35 12.79
CA PRO A 398 -5.05 -14.53 11.77
C PRO A 398 -4.54 -14.85 10.35
N VAL A 399 -3.26 -15.20 10.17
CA VAL A 399 -2.75 -15.64 8.84
C VAL A 399 -3.41 -16.95 8.40
N HIS A 400 -3.57 -17.91 9.30
CA HIS A 400 -4.29 -19.16 9.05
C HIS A 400 -5.74 -18.87 8.61
N GLU A 401 -6.47 -18.07 9.37
CA GLU A 401 -7.87 -17.76 9.06
C GLU A 401 -8.03 -17.02 7.73
N LEU A 402 -7.17 -16.04 7.44
CA LEU A 402 -7.17 -15.33 6.16
C LEU A 402 -6.85 -16.26 4.97
N THR A 403 -6.05 -17.31 5.21
CA THR A 403 -5.74 -18.31 4.18
C THR A 403 -6.94 -19.19 3.83
N HIS A 404 -7.90 -19.41 4.72
CA HIS A 404 -9.19 -19.99 4.33
C HIS A 404 -9.93 -19.12 3.32
N GLY A 405 -9.80 -17.80 3.42
CA GLY A 405 -10.27 -16.84 2.42
C GLY A 405 -9.63 -17.09 1.05
N LEU A 406 -8.30 -17.06 1.00
CA LEU A 406 -7.51 -17.33 -0.22
C LEU A 406 -7.87 -18.66 -0.87
N THR A 407 -7.81 -19.75 -0.11
CA THR A 407 -7.97 -21.12 -0.63
C THR A 407 -9.38 -21.39 -1.13
N ASN A 408 -10.42 -20.94 -0.43
CA ASN A 408 -11.82 -21.09 -0.87
C ASN A 408 -12.20 -20.16 -2.02
N ARG A 409 -11.61 -18.96 -2.12
CA ARG A 409 -11.85 -18.06 -3.26
C ARG A 409 -11.16 -18.58 -4.52
N MET A 410 -9.92 -19.03 -4.44
CA MET A 410 -9.20 -19.49 -5.63
C MET A 410 -9.66 -20.87 -6.11
N THR A 411 -9.87 -21.83 -5.19
CA THR A 411 -10.29 -23.19 -5.57
C THR A 411 -11.70 -23.15 -6.15
N GLY A 412 -11.84 -23.55 -7.41
CA GLY A 412 -13.13 -23.54 -8.10
C GLY A 412 -13.64 -22.15 -8.47
N GLY A 413 -12.77 -21.14 -8.53
CA GLY A 413 -13.01 -19.88 -9.24
C GLY A 413 -14.05 -18.95 -8.62
N GLY A 414 -13.81 -18.51 -7.38
CA GLY A 414 -14.60 -17.47 -6.70
C GLY A 414 -15.90 -17.97 -6.08
N THR A 415 -16.15 -19.30 -6.09
CA THR A 415 -17.44 -19.85 -5.64
C THR A 415 -17.56 -20.04 -4.14
N GLY A 416 -16.44 -20.22 -3.42
CA GLY A 416 -16.43 -20.55 -1.99
C GLY A 416 -17.03 -21.93 -1.65
N ARG A 417 -17.18 -22.84 -2.62
CA ARG A 417 -17.90 -24.12 -2.46
C ARG A 417 -17.04 -25.37 -2.64
N CYS A 418 -15.73 -25.18 -2.81
CA CYS A 418 -14.87 -26.22 -3.39
C CYS A 418 -13.85 -26.83 -2.43
N LEU A 419 -14.00 -26.59 -1.13
CA LEU A 419 -13.24 -27.28 -0.07
C LEU A 419 -14.20 -27.80 1.02
N GLN A 420 -15.27 -28.49 0.60
CA GLN A 420 -16.41 -28.85 1.47
C GLN A 420 -16.46 -30.34 1.81
N THR A 421 -15.73 -31.19 1.07
CA THR A 421 -15.57 -32.61 1.45
C THR A 421 -14.55 -32.76 2.59
N VAL A 422 -14.57 -33.88 3.31
CA VAL A 422 -13.69 -34.12 4.47
C VAL A 422 -12.21 -33.98 4.11
N GLU A 423 -11.79 -34.60 3.01
CA GLU A 423 -10.39 -34.53 2.56
C GLU A 423 -10.04 -33.11 2.11
N SER A 424 -10.83 -32.51 1.22
CA SER A 424 -10.57 -31.16 0.71
C SER A 424 -10.62 -30.08 1.80
N GLY A 425 -11.50 -30.23 2.79
CA GLY A 425 -11.57 -29.34 3.95
C GLY A 425 -10.32 -29.48 4.81
N GLY A 426 -9.85 -30.71 5.02
CA GLY A 426 -8.56 -30.97 5.66
C GLY A 426 -7.37 -30.37 4.90
N LEU A 427 -7.36 -30.42 3.57
CA LEU A 427 -6.34 -29.71 2.78
C LEU A 427 -6.43 -28.19 3.00
N GLY A 428 -7.66 -27.65 3.12
CA GLY A 428 -7.94 -26.27 3.54
C GLY A 428 -7.15 -25.85 4.78
N GLU A 429 -7.28 -26.62 5.86
CA GLU A 429 -6.53 -26.44 7.11
C GLU A 429 -5.02 -26.52 6.88
N GLY A 430 -4.56 -27.50 6.10
CA GLY A 430 -3.13 -27.69 5.85
C GLY A 430 -2.47 -26.58 5.02
N TRP A 431 -3.19 -25.98 4.06
CA TRP A 431 -2.72 -24.80 3.36
C TRP A 431 -2.65 -23.58 4.28
N SER A 432 -3.64 -23.41 5.16
CA SER A 432 -3.67 -22.33 6.14
C SER A 432 -2.47 -22.39 7.09
N ASP A 433 -2.16 -23.57 7.61
CA ASP A 433 -0.96 -23.80 8.43
C ASP A 433 0.33 -23.59 7.63
N ALA A 434 0.41 -24.05 6.38
CA ALA A 434 1.60 -23.89 5.55
C ALA A 434 1.90 -22.43 5.20
N VAL A 435 0.87 -21.60 4.97
CA VAL A 435 1.05 -20.16 4.73
C VAL A 435 1.44 -19.44 6.02
N ALA A 436 0.83 -19.79 7.16
CA ALA A 436 1.23 -19.27 8.47
C ALA A 436 2.70 -19.59 8.78
N ASP A 437 3.12 -20.84 8.58
CA ASP A 437 4.52 -21.26 8.70
C ASP A 437 5.44 -20.46 7.76
N TRP A 438 5.10 -20.40 6.46
CA TRP A 438 5.87 -19.65 5.47
C TRP A 438 6.10 -18.19 5.87
N THR A 439 5.09 -17.51 6.41
CA THR A 439 5.24 -16.11 6.85
C THR A 439 6.23 -15.93 8.00
N GLN A 440 6.44 -16.95 8.84
CA GLN A 440 7.33 -16.91 10.01
C GLN A 440 8.77 -17.31 9.69
N GLN A 441 9.04 -17.85 8.50
CA GLN A 441 10.39 -18.21 8.08
C GLN A 441 11.22 -16.95 7.79
N THR A 442 12.38 -16.84 8.43
CA THR A 442 13.24 -15.64 8.41
C THR A 442 14.64 -15.90 7.84
N SER A 443 14.96 -17.14 7.51
CA SER A 443 16.27 -17.53 6.97
C SER A 443 16.18 -18.84 6.20
N ALA A 444 17.27 -19.22 5.53
CA ALA A 444 17.41 -20.53 4.87
C ALA A 444 17.35 -21.71 5.84
N GLN A 445 17.58 -21.50 7.14
CA GLN A 445 17.33 -22.54 8.12
C GLN A 445 15.83 -22.69 8.33
N THR A 446 15.25 -23.73 7.76
CA THR A 446 13.86 -24.13 8.00
C THR A 446 13.71 -24.53 9.47
N LYS A 447 12.77 -23.89 10.16
CA LYS A 447 12.42 -24.20 11.54
C LYS A 447 11.15 -25.05 11.57
N ASP A 448 11.09 -26.02 12.47
CA ASP A 448 9.87 -26.76 12.75
C ASP A 448 8.76 -25.78 13.17
N PHE A 449 7.54 -26.07 12.74
CA PHE A 449 6.34 -25.30 13.04
C PHE A 449 5.37 -26.10 13.91
N VAL A 450 4.53 -25.41 14.68
CA VAL A 450 3.54 -26.03 15.55
C VAL A 450 2.18 -25.98 14.83
N VAL A 451 1.58 -27.15 14.62
CA VAL A 451 0.23 -27.33 14.10
C VAL A 451 -0.81 -27.32 15.21
N GLY A 452 -1.99 -26.76 14.95
CA GLY A 452 -3.13 -26.83 15.85
C GLY A 452 -3.68 -28.27 15.94
N GLN A 453 -3.82 -28.82 17.16
CA GLN A 453 -4.17 -30.23 17.42
C GLN A 453 -5.58 -30.70 16.94
N VAL A 454 -6.38 -29.85 16.30
CA VAL A 454 -7.81 -30.11 16.06
C VAL A 454 -8.15 -30.69 14.68
N HIS A 455 -7.23 -30.65 13.69
CA HIS A 455 -7.52 -31.07 12.31
C HIS A 455 -6.51 -32.10 11.75
N GLN A 456 -6.80 -33.38 11.99
CA GLN A 456 -5.91 -34.52 11.68
C GLN A 456 -5.42 -34.59 10.22
N ILE A 457 -6.28 -34.29 9.23
CA ILE A 457 -5.89 -34.31 7.81
C ILE A 457 -5.04 -33.09 7.46
N GLY A 458 -5.38 -31.92 8.03
CA GLY A 458 -4.65 -30.67 7.81
C GLY A 458 -3.21 -30.75 8.29
N GLU A 459 -2.99 -31.33 9.47
CA GLU A 459 -1.65 -31.55 10.02
C GLU A 459 -0.76 -32.39 9.08
N VAL A 460 -1.31 -33.46 8.50
CA VAL A 460 -0.58 -34.29 7.54
C VAL A 460 -0.23 -33.48 6.29
N TRP A 461 -1.19 -32.73 5.74
CA TRP A 461 -0.95 -31.92 4.54
C TRP A 461 0.03 -30.77 4.78
N ALA A 462 -0.10 -30.05 5.89
CA ALA A 462 0.83 -28.99 6.29
C ALA A 462 2.24 -29.55 6.46
N ASN A 463 2.39 -30.72 7.08
CA ASN A 463 3.71 -31.35 7.20
C ASN A 463 4.30 -31.69 5.83
N ILE A 464 3.50 -32.23 4.91
CA ILE A 464 3.93 -32.51 3.54
C ILE A 464 4.41 -31.23 2.85
N LEU A 465 3.63 -30.15 2.91
CA LEU A 465 3.98 -28.87 2.34
C LEU A 465 5.23 -28.26 2.98
N HIS A 466 5.43 -28.44 4.29
CA HIS A 466 6.66 -28.02 4.97
C HIS A 466 7.91 -28.76 4.44
N ASN A 467 7.80 -30.06 4.13
CA ASN A 467 8.91 -30.79 3.50
C ASN A 467 9.16 -30.30 2.06
N VAL A 468 8.11 -29.93 1.32
CA VAL A 468 8.24 -29.32 -0.01
C VAL A 468 8.94 -27.97 0.08
N TYR A 469 8.53 -27.12 1.03
CA TYR A 469 9.17 -25.84 1.31
C TYR A 469 10.66 -26.03 1.64
N ALA A 470 10.98 -26.93 2.58
CA ALA A 470 12.35 -27.19 2.99
C ALA A 470 13.21 -27.66 1.81
N ALA A 471 12.72 -28.61 1.01
CA ALA A 471 13.44 -29.11 -0.16
C ALA A 471 13.69 -28.02 -1.21
N LEU A 472 12.71 -27.14 -1.46
CA LEU A 472 12.89 -26.01 -2.38
C LEU A 472 13.90 -25.00 -1.84
N VAL A 473 13.87 -24.68 -0.54
CA VAL A 473 14.82 -23.75 0.08
C VAL A 473 16.24 -24.32 0.09
N ASP A 474 16.39 -25.62 0.33
CA ASP A 474 17.69 -26.30 0.27
C ASP A 474 18.30 -26.25 -1.14
N ASP A 475 17.47 -26.45 -2.18
CA ASP A 475 17.92 -26.49 -3.57
C ASP A 475 18.13 -25.08 -4.19
N LEU A 476 17.28 -24.11 -3.82
CA LEU A 476 17.19 -22.81 -4.50
C LEU A 476 17.58 -21.62 -3.61
N GLY A 477 17.85 -21.85 -2.32
CA GLY A 477 18.15 -20.81 -1.35
C GLY A 477 16.90 -20.10 -0.81
N PHE A 478 17.14 -19.05 -0.02
CA PHE A 478 16.09 -18.28 0.67
C PHE A 478 16.20 -16.79 0.33
N ASN A 479 15.05 -16.16 0.08
CA ASN A 479 14.93 -14.72 -0.16
C ASN A 479 14.25 -14.02 1.01
N ALA A 480 14.96 -13.12 1.69
CA ALA A 480 14.41 -12.36 2.82
C ALA A 480 13.29 -11.38 2.41
N ASN A 481 13.17 -11.05 1.13
CA ASN A 481 12.16 -10.13 0.60
C ASN A 481 10.97 -10.85 -0.04
N ALA A 482 10.77 -12.15 0.21
CA ALA A 482 9.73 -12.94 -0.46
C ALA A 482 8.30 -12.43 -0.24
N LEU A 483 8.04 -11.67 0.84
CA LEU A 483 6.74 -11.03 1.08
C LEU A 483 6.43 -9.88 0.10
N THR A 484 7.45 -9.16 -0.37
CA THR A 484 7.28 -7.95 -1.22
C THR A 484 7.79 -8.14 -2.65
N ASN A 485 8.63 -9.16 -2.87
CA ASN A 485 9.18 -9.52 -4.17
C ASN A 485 8.81 -10.96 -4.55
N PRO A 486 7.76 -11.16 -5.36
CA PRO A 486 7.30 -12.48 -5.75
C PRO A 486 8.01 -13.00 -7.02
N ASP A 487 8.95 -12.24 -7.59
CA ASP A 487 9.63 -12.55 -8.87
C ASP A 487 10.98 -13.24 -8.68
N GLY A 488 11.36 -13.51 -7.42
CA GLY A 488 12.54 -14.29 -7.07
C GLY A 488 12.47 -15.74 -7.56
N THR A 489 13.64 -16.35 -7.68
CA THR A 489 13.78 -17.77 -8.03
C THR A 489 14.20 -18.62 -6.84
N GLU A 490 14.30 -18.04 -5.65
CA GLU A 490 14.64 -18.71 -4.41
C GLU A 490 13.47 -19.59 -3.91
N GLY A 491 13.79 -20.61 -3.11
CA GLY A 491 12.89 -21.70 -2.79
C GLY A 491 11.62 -21.27 -2.06
N ASN A 492 11.73 -20.30 -1.14
CA ASN A 492 10.57 -19.77 -0.42
C ASN A 492 9.65 -18.94 -1.34
N VAL A 493 10.19 -18.24 -2.35
CA VAL A 493 9.38 -17.53 -3.36
C VAL A 493 8.71 -18.53 -4.29
N VAL A 494 9.46 -19.52 -4.78
CA VAL A 494 8.95 -20.59 -5.63
C VAL A 494 7.83 -21.35 -4.91
N PHE A 495 8.02 -21.75 -3.65
CA PHE A 495 7.00 -22.43 -2.85
C PHE A 495 5.68 -21.67 -2.83
N MET A 496 5.70 -20.39 -2.42
CA MET A 496 4.48 -19.60 -2.31
C MET A 496 3.80 -19.40 -3.66
N ARG A 497 4.59 -19.23 -4.72
CA ARG A 497 4.08 -19.10 -6.09
C ARG A 497 3.39 -20.37 -6.57
N LEU A 498 4.01 -21.52 -6.35
CA LEU A 498 3.43 -22.82 -6.72
C LEU A 498 2.16 -23.10 -5.92
N LEU A 499 2.13 -22.76 -4.64
CA LEU A 499 0.95 -22.90 -3.79
C LEU A 499 -0.23 -22.10 -4.36
N VAL A 500 -0.04 -20.81 -4.62
CA VAL A 500 -1.12 -19.94 -5.14
C VAL A 500 -1.58 -20.36 -6.54
N ASP A 501 -0.64 -20.68 -7.44
CA ASP A 501 -0.98 -21.14 -8.79
C ASP A 501 -1.74 -22.47 -8.79
N ALA A 502 -1.37 -23.40 -7.90
CA ALA A 502 -2.03 -24.70 -7.78
C ALA A 502 -3.51 -24.55 -7.39
N LEU A 503 -3.83 -23.62 -6.48
CA LEU A 503 -5.21 -23.34 -6.08
C LEU A 503 -6.11 -22.93 -7.26
N ALA A 504 -5.54 -22.25 -8.26
CA ALA A 504 -6.28 -21.80 -9.45
C ALA A 504 -6.59 -22.93 -10.45
N ILE A 505 -5.77 -23.99 -10.46
CA ILE A 505 -5.85 -25.05 -11.49
C ILE A 505 -6.37 -26.39 -10.97
N GLN A 506 -6.37 -26.59 -9.64
CA GLN A 506 -6.90 -27.80 -9.03
C GLN A 506 -8.43 -27.90 -9.17
N PRO A 507 -9.00 -29.12 -9.22
CA PRO A 507 -10.44 -29.30 -9.33
C PRO A 507 -11.19 -28.86 -8.05
N CYS A 508 -12.51 -28.71 -8.18
CA CYS A 508 -13.37 -28.48 -7.02
C CYS A 508 -13.42 -29.73 -6.12
N ASN A 509 -13.24 -29.55 -4.81
CA ASN A 509 -13.07 -30.61 -3.81
C ASN A 509 -11.94 -31.58 -4.18
N PRO A 510 -10.69 -31.08 -4.29
CA PRO A 510 -9.55 -31.89 -4.68
C PRO A 510 -9.22 -32.94 -3.61
N THR A 511 -8.70 -34.07 -4.06
CA THR A 511 -7.99 -35.03 -3.20
C THR A 511 -6.55 -34.56 -2.97
N THR A 512 -5.85 -35.21 -2.04
CA THR A 512 -4.42 -34.96 -1.78
C THR A 512 -3.57 -35.19 -3.03
N LEU A 513 -3.93 -36.17 -3.87
CA LEU A 513 -3.25 -36.43 -5.14
C LEU A 513 -3.51 -35.33 -6.17
N ASP A 514 -4.74 -34.84 -6.26
CA ASP A 514 -5.08 -33.72 -7.15
C ASP A 514 -4.30 -32.45 -6.77
N ALA A 515 -4.23 -32.14 -5.47
CA ALA A 515 -3.49 -30.99 -4.95
C ALA A 515 -1.98 -31.11 -5.21
N ARG A 516 -1.40 -32.29 -4.98
CA ARG A 516 0.01 -32.58 -5.33
C ARG A 516 0.27 -32.34 -6.81
N ASP A 517 -0.54 -32.94 -7.67
CA ASP A 517 -0.34 -32.86 -9.11
C ASP A 517 -0.58 -31.44 -9.64
N ALA A 518 -1.48 -30.67 -9.02
CA ALA A 518 -1.64 -29.24 -9.30
C ALA A 518 -0.38 -28.43 -8.95
N ILE A 519 0.27 -28.67 -7.80
CA ILE A 519 1.54 -28.00 -7.44
C ILE A 519 2.64 -28.30 -8.46
N ILE A 520 2.76 -29.56 -8.89
CA ILE A 520 3.77 -29.95 -9.89
C ILE A 520 3.44 -29.35 -11.25
N GLN A 521 2.15 -29.31 -11.63
CA GLN A 521 1.73 -28.69 -12.88
C GLN A 521 1.93 -27.16 -12.87
N ALA A 522 1.78 -26.50 -11.73
CA ALA A 522 2.11 -25.08 -11.57
C ALA A 522 3.61 -24.82 -11.87
N ASP A 523 4.50 -25.73 -11.45
CA ASP A 523 5.93 -25.63 -11.75
C ASP A 523 6.21 -25.79 -13.25
N VAL A 524 5.53 -26.73 -13.91
CA VAL A 524 5.58 -26.87 -15.37
C VAL A 524 5.13 -25.58 -16.06
N ASN A 525 4.04 -24.98 -15.61
CA ASN A 525 3.46 -23.79 -16.24
C ASN A 525 4.34 -22.55 -16.09
N ARG A 526 4.97 -22.36 -14.92
CA ARG A 526 5.70 -21.13 -14.59
C ARG A 526 7.20 -21.23 -14.78
N PHE A 527 7.78 -22.35 -14.38
CA PHE A 527 9.23 -22.58 -14.35
C PHE A 527 9.68 -23.63 -15.36
N ASN A 528 8.81 -24.03 -16.29
CA ASN A 528 9.07 -25.07 -17.29
C ASN A 528 9.50 -26.41 -16.66
N GLY A 529 9.02 -26.73 -15.45
CA GLY A 529 9.32 -27.98 -14.76
C GLY A 529 10.71 -28.03 -14.12
N ALA A 530 11.38 -26.88 -13.96
CA ALA A 530 12.73 -26.81 -13.43
C ALA A 530 12.88 -27.43 -12.04
N ASN A 531 11.80 -27.47 -11.24
CA ASN A 531 11.82 -27.96 -9.87
C ASN A 531 11.11 -29.33 -9.72
N GLU A 532 10.71 -29.97 -10.82
CA GLU A 532 9.90 -31.20 -10.81
C GLU A 532 10.54 -32.30 -9.95
N CYS A 533 11.85 -32.52 -10.07
CA CYS A 533 12.51 -33.57 -9.30
C CYS A 533 12.55 -33.28 -7.80
N THR A 534 12.76 -32.02 -7.40
CA THR A 534 12.71 -31.59 -6.00
C THR A 534 11.32 -31.82 -5.42
N LEU A 535 10.28 -31.38 -6.14
CA LEU A 535 8.88 -31.55 -5.75
C LEU A 535 8.50 -33.04 -5.64
N ARG A 536 8.78 -33.83 -6.67
CA ARG A 536 8.45 -35.27 -6.70
C ARG A 536 9.14 -36.03 -5.56
N LYS A 537 10.40 -35.71 -5.25
CA LYS A 537 11.12 -36.29 -4.10
C LYS A 537 10.49 -35.91 -2.77
N ALA A 538 10.17 -34.63 -2.59
CA ALA A 538 9.55 -34.14 -1.35
C ALA A 538 8.20 -34.84 -1.09
N PHE A 539 7.33 -34.92 -2.10
CA PHE A 539 6.05 -35.63 -1.97
C PHE A 539 6.22 -37.13 -1.74
N ALA A 540 7.10 -37.79 -2.50
CA ALA A 540 7.38 -39.21 -2.33
C ALA A 540 7.92 -39.56 -0.93
N SER A 541 8.71 -38.67 -0.31
CA SER A 541 9.21 -38.85 1.06
C SER A 541 8.10 -38.96 2.13
N ARG A 542 6.86 -38.57 1.77
CA ARG A 542 5.67 -38.60 2.63
C ARG A 542 4.55 -39.46 2.04
N GLY A 543 4.89 -40.45 1.22
CA GLY A 543 3.93 -41.43 0.70
C GLY A 543 3.12 -40.97 -0.53
N LEU A 544 3.41 -39.79 -1.07
CA LEU A 544 2.73 -39.23 -2.25
C LEU A 544 3.55 -39.38 -3.54
N GLY A 545 4.24 -40.50 -3.69
CA GLY A 545 5.03 -40.88 -4.88
C GLY A 545 4.18 -41.19 -6.12
N LEU A 546 4.83 -41.63 -7.19
CA LEU A 546 4.21 -41.82 -8.51
C LEU A 546 3.02 -42.79 -8.52
N ASN A 547 3.07 -43.86 -7.73
CA ASN A 547 2.02 -44.87 -7.69
C ASN A 547 1.06 -44.70 -6.50
N ALA A 548 1.16 -43.58 -5.78
CA ALA A 548 0.23 -43.28 -4.70
C ALA A 548 -1.21 -43.26 -5.24
N SER A 549 -2.14 -43.84 -4.50
CA SER A 549 -3.50 -44.09 -5.01
C SER A 549 -4.58 -43.47 -4.11
N PRO A 550 -5.76 -43.12 -4.66
CA PRO A 550 -6.87 -42.54 -3.91
C PRO A 550 -7.50 -43.50 -2.89
N ASN A 551 -7.02 -44.75 -2.80
CA ASN A 551 -7.41 -45.72 -1.78
C ASN A 551 -6.43 -45.75 -0.60
N PHE A 552 -5.76 -44.64 -0.32
CA PHE A 552 -4.79 -44.49 0.79
C PHE A 552 -3.63 -45.50 0.71
N GLN A 553 -3.09 -45.69 -0.50
CA GLN A 553 -1.85 -46.47 -0.67
C GLN A 553 -0.69 -45.52 -0.86
N ASP A 554 0.23 -45.55 0.11
CA ASP A 554 1.47 -44.78 0.07
C ASP A 554 2.42 -45.36 -1.00
N ASP A 555 3.18 -44.47 -1.64
CA ASP A 555 4.25 -44.79 -2.56
C ASP A 555 5.41 -43.82 -2.37
N ASP A 556 6.63 -44.32 -2.40
CA ASP A 556 7.86 -43.53 -2.25
C ASP A 556 8.66 -43.44 -3.57
N THR A 557 8.07 -43.90 -4.68
CA THR A 557 8.78 -43.93 -5.96
C THR A 557 8.76 -42.58 -6.65
N VAL A 558 9.89 -42.26 -7.30
CA VAL A 558 10.10 -41.03 -8.07
C VAL A 558 10.39 -41.35 -9.55
N PRO A 559 10.16 -40.40 -10.48
CA PRO A 559 10.52 -40.59 -11.89
C PRO A 559 11.97 -41.02 -12.07
N ALA A 560 12.25 -41.87 -13.06
CA ALA A 560 13.60 -42.40 -13.30
C ALA A 560 14.65 -41.31 -13.55
N ASN A 561 14.25 -40.17 -14.14
CA ASN A 561 15.11 -39.00 -14.35
C ASN A 561 15.37 -38.20 -13.07
N CYS A 562 14.69 -38.52 -11.97
CA CYS A 562 14.85 -37.89 -10.67
C CYS A 562 15.50 -38.83 -9.64
N GLN A 563 15.87 -40.05 -10.01
CA GLN A 563 16.52 -41.00 -9.08
C GLN A 563 17.94 -40.59 -8.71
#